data_AF-A0A8H5MHX5-F1
#
_entry.id   AF-A0A8H5MHX5-F1
#
_cell.length_a   1.000
_cell.length_b   1.000
_cell.length_c   1.000
_cell.angle_alpha   90.00
_cell.angle_beta   90.00
_cell.angle_gamma   90.00
#
_symmetry.space_group_name_H-M   'P 1'
#
loop_
_entity.id
_entity.type
_entity.pdbx_description
1 polymer ?
#
loop_
_entity_poly.entity_id
_entity_poly.type
_entity_poly.pdbx_seq_one_letter_code
_entity_poly.pdbx_strand_id
1 'polypeptide(L)'
;MPSERELQINPIVPESVVHNTKALSNLHSLTASLFGVSAGVLGLESYYGFLVYIIFSCITALLFYALKVAPESLPKGHAPLDPSR
;
A
#
# COMPACT_ATOMS: atom_id res chain seq x y z
N MET A 1 24.32 16.08 8.72
CA MET A 1 24.23 15.11 7.60
C MET A 1 24.48 13.75 8.22
N PRO A 2 23.50 12.83 8.24
CA PRO A 2 23.71 11.51 8.83
C PRO A 2 24.84 10.82 8.08
N SER A 3 25.72 10.19 8.83
CA SER A 3 26.96 9.63 8.31
C SER A 3 26.64 8.41 7.44
N GLU A 4 27.31 8.26 6.29
CA GLU A 4 27.13 7.11 5.38
C GLU A 4 27.31 5.75 6.08
N ARG A 5 27.97 5.74 7.25
CA ARG A 5 28.12 4.55 8.11
C ARG A 5 26.83 4.15 8.83
N GLU A 6 25.96 5.10 9.20
CA GLU A 6 24.67 4.81 9.84
C GLU A 6 23.67 4.17 8.86
N LEU A 7 23.74 4.56 7.57
CA LEU A 7 22.98 3.95 6.47
C LEU A 7 23.43 2.52 6.13
N GLN A 8 24.67 2.13 6.48
CA GLN A 8 25.15 0.75 6.35
C GLN A 8 24.65 -0.16 7.49
N ILE A 9 24.35 0.40 8.67
CA ILE A 9 23.89 -0.34 9.85
C ILE A 9 22.35 -0.44 9.87
N ASN A 10 21.66 0.62 9.48
CA ASN A 10 20.21 0.63 9.23
C ASN A 10 19.95 1.02 7.77
N PRO A 11 19.74 0.06 6.86
CA PRO A 11 19.60 0.33 5.42
C PRO A 11 18.30 1.08 5.05
N ILE A 12 17.53 1.56 6.02
CA ILE A 12 16.30 2.30 5.82
C ILE A 12 16.65 3.79 5.70
N VAL A 13 16.75 4.25 4.45
CA VAL A 13 16.93 5.66 4.14
C VAL A 13 15.62 6.39 4.47
N PRO A 14 15.60 7.38 5.39
CA PRO A 14 14.35 8.03 5.80
C PRO A 14 13.67 8.76 4.64
N GLU A 15 14.44 9.25 3.66
CA GLU A 15 13.89 9.87 2.45
C GLU A 15 13.09 8.89 1.59
N SER A 16 13.58 7.65 1.43
CA SER A 16 12.86 6.60 0.70
C SER A 16 11.56 6.20 1.41
N VAL A 17 11.55 6.19 2.76
CA VAL A 17 10.32 5.93 3.54
C VAL A 17 9.29 7.04 3.31
N VAL A 18 9.72 8.31 3.34
CA VAL A 18 8.83 9.45 3.10
C VAL A 18 8.27 9.42 1.68
N HIS A 19 9.10 9.12 0.68
CA HIS A 19 8.67 8.99 -0.70
C HIS A 19 7.65 7.85 -0.90
N ASN A 20 7.92 6.67 -0.33
CA ASN A 20 7.02 5.51 -0.42
C ASN A 20 5.69 5.76 0.29
N THR A 21 5.74 6.41 1.46
CA THR A 21 4.52 6.79 2.20
C THR A 21 3.68 7.78 1.39
N LYS A 22 4.31 8.74 0.72
CA LYS A 22 3.63 9.69 -0.17
C LYS A 22 2.98 9.00 -1.36
N ALA A 23 3.69 8.06 -2.00
CA ALA A 23 3.15 7.27 -3.11
C ALA A 23 1.93 6.43 -2.66
N LEU A 24 2.01 5.78 -1.50
CA LEU A 24 0.91 5.01 -0.94
C LEU A 24 -0.31 5.89 -0.61
N SER A 25 -0.09 7.05 0.00
CA SER A 25 -1.16 8.01 0.31
C SER A 25 -1.87 8.53 -0.94
N ASN A 26 -1.10 8.79 -2.02
CA ASN A 26 -1.67 9.20 -3.29
C ASN A 26 -2.54 8.10 -3.92
N LEU A 27 -2.08 6.85 -3.90
CA LEU A 27 -2.87 5.71 -4.37
C LEU A 27 -4.15 5.55 -3.55
N HIS A 28 -4.07 5.67 -2.22
CA HIS A 28 -5.24 5.62 -1.36
C HIS A 28 -6.23 6.76 -1.68
N SER A 29 -5.74 7.97 -1.93
CA SER A 29 -6.60 9.11 -2.27
C SER A 29 -7.32 8.93 -3.61
N LEU A 30 -6.60 8.44 -4.63
CA LEU A 30 -7.18 8.17 -5.95
C LEU A 30 -8.21 7.04 -5.91
N THR A 31 -7.90 5.96 -5.19
CA THR A 31 -8.79 4.81 -5.04
C THR A 31 -10.02 5.14 -4.19
N ALA A 32 -9.86 5.88 -3.09
CA ALA A 32 -10.97 6.37 -2.28
C ALA A 32 -11.92 7.28 -3.09
N SER A 33 -11.38 8.17 -3.93
CA SER A 33 -12.18 8.99 -4.84
C SER A 33 -12.96 8.13 -5.85
N LEU A 34 -12.28 7.18 -6.50
CA LEU A 34 -12.90 6.29 -7.49
C LEU A 34 -13.99 5.39 -6.88
N PHE A 35 -13.73 4.81 -5.71
CA PHE A 35 -14.71 3.98 -4.99
C PHE A 35 -15.85 4.82 -4.43
N GLY A 36 -15.60 6.06 -3.99
CA GLY A 36 -16.64 7.00 -3.59
C GLY A 36 -17.61 7.32 -4.72
N VAL A 37 -17.10 7.61 -5.92
CA VAL A 37 -17.94 7.82 -7.13
C VAL A 37 -18.69 6.54 -7.50
N SER A 38 -18.02 5.38 -7.46
CA SER A 38 -18.64 4.08 -7.77
C SER A 38 -19.79 3.77 -6.79
N ALA A 39 -19.58 3.96 -5.49
CA ALA A 39 -20.61 3.78 -4.46
C ALA A 39 -21.78 4.77 -4.63
N GLY A 40 -21.48 6.02 -5.02
CA GLY A 40 -22.48 7.03 -5.35
C GLY A 40 -23.34 6.67 -6.56
N VAL A 41 -22.73 6.16 -7.64
CA VAL A 41 -23.46 5.74 -8.86
C VAL A 41 -24.37 4.55 -8.60
N LEU A 42 -23.92 3.56 -7.81
CA LEU A 42 -24.77 2.42 -7.46
C LEU A 42 -25.85 2.78 -6.41
N GLY A 43 -25.81 3.98 -5.82
CA GLY A 43 -26.79 4.43 -4.83
C GLY A 43 -26.78 3.61 -3.53
N LEU A 44 -25.64 2.98 -3.19
CA LEU A 44 -25.51 2.21 -1.96
C LEU A 44 -25.50 3.16 -0.76
N GLU A 45 -26.67 3.39 -0.18
CA GLU A 45 -26.79 4.16 1.06
C GLU A 45 -26.34 3.37 2.30
N SER A 46 -25.85 4.13 3.29
CA SER A 46 -25.67 3.72 4.68
C SER A 46 -24.71 2.53 4.87
N TYR A 47 -25.21 1.37 5.30
CA TYR A 47 -24.38 0.23 5.70
C TYR A 47 -23.70 -0.46 4.51
N TYR A 48 -24.40 -0.56 3.38
CA TYR A 48 -23.87 -1.23 2.19
C TYR A 48 -22.70 -0.47 1.57
N GLY A 49 -22.77 0.87 1.53
CA GLY A 49 -21.67 1.72 1.05
C GLY A 49 -20.42 1.58 1.92
N PHE A 50 -20.60 1.50 3.25
CA PHE A 50 -19.49 1.29 4.18
C PHE A 50 -18.84 -0.08 4.01
N LEU A 51 -19.64 -1.14 3.85
CA LEU A 51 -19.14 -2.49 3.64
C LEU A 51 -18.34 -2.60 2.32
N VAL A 52 -18.87 -1.98 1.26
CA VAL A 52 -18.18 -1.90 -0.04
C VAL A 52 -16.87 -1.15 0.09
N TYR A 53 -16.83 -0.01 0.78
CA TYR A 53 -15.58 0.72 1.00
C TYR A 53 -14.52 -0.13 1.71
N ILE A 54 -14.88 -0.85 2.79
CA ILE A 54 -13.95 -1.73 3.51
C ILE A 54 -13.43 -2.86 2.61
N ILE A 55 -14.34 -3.54 1.91
CA ILE A 55 -13.97 -4.66 1.04
C ILE A 55 -13.04 -4.18 -0.08
N PHE A 56 -13.39 -3.11 -0.77
CA PHE A 56 -12.57 -2.55 -1.85
C PHE A 56 -11.23 -1.98 -1.35
N SER A 57 -11.20 -1.38 -0.16
CA SER A 57 -9.95 -0.95 0.48
C SER A 57 -9.03 -2.14 0.77
N CYS A 58 -9.56 -3.21 1.34
CA CYS A 58 -8.81 -4.45 1.61
C CYS A 58 -8.31 -5.11 0.31
N ILE A 59 -9.16 -5.19 -0.71
CA ILE A 59 -8.79 -5.71 -2.04
C ILE A 59 -7.68 -4.86 -2.66
N THR A 60 -7.77 -3.53 -2.57
CA THR A 60 -6.76 -2.62 -3.14
C THR A 60 -5.41 -2.80 -2.44
N ALA A 61 -5.42 -2.94 -1.11
CA ALA A 61 -4.20 -3.24 -0.34
C ALA A 61 -3.61 -4.61 -0.73
N LEU A 62 -4.44 -5.64 -0.87
CA LEU A 62 -4.02 -6.98 -1.26
C LEU A 62 -3.50 -7.01 -2.70
N LEU A 63 -4.14 -6.31 -3.62
CA LEU A 63 -3.71 -6.20 -5.02
C LEU A 63 -2.38 -5.45 -5.12
N PHE A 64 -2.20 -4.37 -4.34
CA PHE A 64 -0.92 -3.68 -4.26
C PHE A 64 0.19 -4.57 -3.70
N TYR A 65 -0.11 -5.35 -2.66
CA TYR A 65 0.82 -6.36 -2.13
C TYR A 65 1.18 -7.40 -3.19
N ALA A 66 0.20 -7.99 -3.87
CA ALA A 66 0.42 -9.02 -4.87
C ALA A 66 1.15 -8.51 -6.12
N LEU A 67 0.86 -7.28 -6.58
CA LEU A 67 1.40 -6.75 -7.84
C LEU A 67 2.72 -5.98 -7.70
N LYS A 68 2.98 -5.34 -6.56
CA LYS A 68 4.24 -4.59 -6.34
C LYS A 68 5.14 -5.24 -5.30
N VAL A 69 4.59 -5.68 -4.18
CA VAL A 69 5.41 -6.19 -3.07
C VAL A 69 5.91 -7.61 -3.34
N ALA A 70 5.05 -8.51 -3.82
CA ALA A 70 5.42 -9.89 -4.11
C ALA A 70 6.49 -10.05 -5.23
N PRO A 71 6.39 -9.34 -6.37
CA PRO A 71 7.40 -9.46 -7.43
C PRO A 71 8.72 -8.76 -7.10
N GLU A 72 8.76 -7.73 -6.25
CA GLU A 72 10.03 -7.18 -5.73
C GLU A 72 10.69 -8.08 -4.67
N SER A 73 9.91 -8.94 -3.99
CA SER A 73 10.45 -9.92 -3.03
C SER A 73 10.92 -11.23 -3.67
N LEU A 74 10.41 -11.59 -4.85
CA LEU A 74 10.77 -12.84 -5.56
C LEU A 74 12.25 -12.94 -5.98
N PRO A 75 12.92 -11.89 -6.50
CA PRO A 75 14.34 -11.96 -6.88
C PRO A 75 15.29 -12.11 -5.69
N LYS A 76 14.80 -11.90 -4.45
CA LYS A 76 15.60 -12.05 -3.22
C LYS A 76 15.55 -13.46 -2.62
N GLY A 77 14.81 -14.42 -3.20
CA GLY A 77 14.83 -15.82 -2.74
C GLY A 77 14.16 -16.08 -1.39
N HIS A 78 13.41 -15.13 -0.84
CA HIS A 78 12.66 -15.31 0.41
C HIS A 78 11.20 -15.71 0.15
N ALA A 79 10.71 -16.67 0.93
CA ALA A 79 9.36 -17.21 0.83
C ALA A 79 8.30 -16.10 1.02
N PRO A 80 7.11 -16.23 0.40
CA PRO A 80 6.08 -15.18 0.36
C PRO A 80 5.53 -14.74 1.73
N LEU A 81 5.89 -15.44 2.82
CA LEU A 81 5.38 -15.28 4.18
C LEU A 81 6.51 -15.35 5.24
N ASP A 82 7.74 -14.95 4.91
CA ASP A 82 8.85 -14.92 5.87
C ASP A 82 8.75 -13.67 6.79
N PRO A 83 8.59 -13.83 8.12
CA PRO A 83 8.47 -12.72 9.07
C PRO A 83 9.81 -12.01 9.37
N SER A 84 10.93 -12.44 8.79
CA SER A 84 12.23 -11.73 8.89
C SER A 84 12.42 -10.59 7.88
N ARG A 85 11.35 -10.13 7.23
CA ARG A 85 11.33 -8.99 6.31
C ARG A 85 11.36 -7.63 7.01
#